data_AF-A0A250FTS9-F1
#
_entry.id   AF-A0A250FTS9-F1
#
_cell.length_a   1.000
_cell.length_b   1.000
_cell.length_c   1.000
_cell.angle_alpha   90.00
_cell.angle_beta   90.00
_cell.angle_gamma   90.00
#
_symmetry.space_group_name_H-M   'P 1'
#
loop_
_entity.id
_entity.type
_entity.pdbx_description
1 polymer ?
#
loop_
_entity_poly.entity_id
_entity_poly.type
_entity_poly.pdbx_seq_one_letter_code
_entity_poly.pdbx_strand_id
1 'polypeptide(L)'
;MKLLTKRLKLKSFALAGLFVFACAKNEKEEKIVEVEVEKQVVKDFDFAKVPTMTALQVQASGTEMFTDEDDKEVNGKVILYNDDLRAFRVNEMLEIRAIEGNKYRIRNFLPHTFTNVELQMYVEGFKAPVKIAFFEAFPPLYEYVGDLPFSARETFFEDINGQKISVENIGNLSPSDLKFSLISNDPMLEKMRNIKLNTLYCFRPYEKDRKWGKLTAEDARNYLPVVMNMAYMFSSDDFEKSIKETPYEFENKKGISLNREQIIKSFINIPRQDLGIIIEPGLGGLGGGSTFGVRREYINNPKSAYYTKSDLNAPWYSSLVMNVWIHEFGHVAGYGHDGNMTYFYDKGKDAKGLVPVGMAVYQKLLLDGELPFTKYPYEK
;
A
#
# COMPACT_ATOMS: atom_id res chain seq x y z
N MET A 1 45.28 0.60 2.52
CA MET A 1 43.85 0.89 2.79
C MET A 1 43.12 -0.44 2.82
N LYS A 2 42.78 -0.98 4.01
CA LYS A 2 42.04 -2.24 4.11
C LYS A 2 40.61 -1.99 3.64
N LEU A 3 40.15 -2.69 2.60
CA LEU A 3 38.73 -2.76 2.29
C LEU A 3 38.01 -3.37 3.50
N LEU A 4 37.19 -2.58 4.20
CA LEU A 4 36.18 -3.14 5.08
C LEU A 4 35.19 -3.90 4.19
N THR A 5 35.27 -5.23 4.22
CA THR A 5 34.24 -6.09 3.63
C THR A 5 32.92 -5.83 4.34
N LYS A 6 31.91 -5.31 3.62
CA LYS A 6 30.48 -5.20 4.00
C LYS A 6 29.81 -6.58 4.18
N ARG A 7 30.50 -7.59 4.73
CA ARG A 7 29.94 -8.93 4.89
C ARG A 7 29.34 -9.06 6.29
N LEU A 8 28.03 -9.24 6.34
CA LEU A 8 27.33 -9.70 7.53
C LEU A 8 27.91 -11.07 7.91
N LYS A 9 28.40 -11.21 9.14
CA LYS A 9 28.84 -12.51 9.65
C LYS A 9 27.64 -13.21 10.27
N LEU A 10 27.09 -14.19 9.57
CA LEU A 10 26.05 -15.07 10.10
C LEU A 10 26.67 -16.24 10.84
N LYS A 11 26.10 -16.58 12.01
CA LYS A 11 26.30 -17.85 12.68
C LYS A 11 24.95 -18.49 12.93
N SER A 12 24.75 -19.69 12.37
CA SER A 12 23.59 -20.54 12.67
C SER A 12 23.99 -21.57 13.71
N PHE A 13 23.23 -21.68 14.79
CA PHE A 13 23.45 -22.72 15.80
C PHE A 13 22.50 -23.90 15.55
N ALA A 14 23.03 -25.10 15.38
CA ALA A 14 22.25 -26.32 15.33
C ALA A 14 22.08 -26.90 16.75
N LEU A 15 20.87 -27.31 17.11
CA LEU A 15 20.62 -28.09 18.31
C LEU A 15 21.11 -29.52 18.05
N ALA A 16 22.18 -29.95 18.71
CA ALA A 16 22.67 -31.32 18.58
C ALA A 16 21.69 -32.29 19.25
N GLY A 17 20.84 -32.94 18.46
CA GLY A 17 20.11 -34.15 18.85
C GLY A 17 21.05 -35.36 18.81
N LEU A 18 21.09 -36.15 19.88
CA LEU A 18 21.81 -37.42 19.92
C LEU A 18 21.30 -38.34 18.78
N PHE A 19 22.15 -38.62 17.79
CA PHE A 19 21.97 -39.76 16.90
C PHE A 19 23.01 -40.83 17.29
N VAL A 20 22.53 -41.91 17.91
CA VAL A 20 23.33 -43.13 18.06
C VAL A 20 23.06 -43.99 16.82
N PHE A 21 24.00 -44.00 15.87
CA PHE A 21 24.04 -45.01 14.82
C PHE A 21 25.05 -46.09 15.21
N ALA A 22 24.55 -47.26 15.58
CA ALA A 22 25.35 -48.48 15.62
C ALA A 22 25.39 -49.05 14.19
N CYS A 23 26.53 -48.97 13.52
CA CYS A 23 26.80 -49.75 12.32
C CYS A 23 28.07 -50.58 12.53
N ALA A 24 27.91 -51.90 12.35
CA ALA A 24 28.98 -52.87 12.36
C ALA A 24 29.82 -52.78 11.07
N LYS A 25 31.13 -52.62 11.24
CA LYS A 25 32.29 -53.07 10.43
C LYS A 25 32.10 -53.35 8.93
N ASN A 26 32.83 -52.64 8.07
CA ASN A 26 34.20 -53.03 7.66
C ASN A 26 34.92 -51.97 6.77
N GLU A 27 36.22 -51.83 7.04
CA GLU A 27 37.33 -51.40 6.16
C GLU A 27 37.38 -49.98 5.55
N LYS A 28 38.02 -49.04 6.26
CA LYS A 28 39.41 -48.57 6.05
C LYS A 28 39.62 -47.28 6.84
N GLU A 29 40.65 -47.28 7.69
CA GLU A 29 41.00 -46.18 8.59
C GLU A 29 41.41 -44.91 7.82
N GLU A 30 40.61 -43.85 7.95
CA GLU A 30 41.14 -42.49 8.02
C GLU A 30 40.96 -42.01 9.46
N LYS A 31 42.08 -41.67 10.11
CA LYS A 31 42.12 -41.10 11.46
C LYS A 31 41.35 -39.78 11.48
N ILE A 32 40.11 -39.81 11.96
CA ILE A 32 39.41 -38.61 12.42
C ILE A 32 40.03 -38.25 13.76
N VAL A 33 40.75 -37.13 13.79
CA VAL A 33 41.13 -36.47 15.04
C VAL A 33 39.82 -35.93 15.63
N GLU A 34 39.30 -36.59 16.66
CA GLU A 34 38.24 -36.04 17.49
C GLU A 34 38.77 -34.79 18.16
N VAL A 35 38.39 -33.63 17.63
CA VAL A 35 38.41 -32.40 18.42
C VAL A 35 37.24 -32.52 19.37
N GLU A 36 37.54 -32.78 20.64
CA GLU A 36 36.60 -32.61 21.75
C GLU A 36 36.05 -31.17 21.65
N VAL A 37 34.85 -31.04 21.08
CA VAL A 37 34.11 -29.78 21.16
C VAL A 37 33.68 -29.69 22.61
N GLU A 38 34.42 -28.90 23.39
CA GLU A 38 33.99 -28.48 24.72
C GLU A 38 32.51 -28.13 24.66
N LYS A 39 31.71 -28.88 25.42
CA LYS A 39 30.32 -28.52 25.72
C LYS A 39 30.36 -27.18 26.45
N GLN A 40 30.37 -26.09 25.71
CA GLN A 40 29.86 -24.84 26.22
C GLN A 40 28.37 -25.05 26.46
N VAL A 41 28.04 -25.31 27.72
CA VAL A 41 26.71 -25.12 28.26
C VAL A 41 26.31 -23.69 27.87
N VAL A 42 25.43 -23.57 26.87
CA VAL A 42 24.98 -22.30 26.32
C VAL A 42 24.15 -21.63 27.41
N LYS A 43 24.79 -20.78 28.21
CA LYS A 43 24.12 -19.84 29.10
C LYS A 43 23.31 -18.88 28.24
N ASP A 44 22.01 -18.84 28.51
CA ASP A 44 21.00 -17.87 28.09
C ASP A 44 21.55 -16.66 27.32
N PHE A 45 21.50 -16.73 25.99
CA PHE A 45 21.63 -15.52 25.18
C PHE A 45 20.38 -14.66 25.39
N ASP A 46 20.55 -13.37 25.68
CA ASP A 46 19.44 -12.41 25.70
C ASP A 46 18.92 -12.22 24.26
N PHE A 47 17.83 -12.91 23.94
CA PHE A 47 17.14 -12.72 22.66
C PHE A 47 16.50 -11.34 22.59
N ALA A 48 16.54 -10.76 21.39
CA ALA A 48 15.77 -9.55 21.10
C ALA A 48 14.29 -9.83 21.39
N LYS A 49 13.75 -9.12 22.39
CA LYS A 49 12.32 -9.19 22.70
C LYS A 49 11.54 -8.58 21.55
N VAL A 50 10.50 -9.26 21.11
CA VAL A 50 9.53 -8.72 20.16
C VAL A 50 8.52 -7.88 20.94
N PRO A 51 8.55 -6.53 20.86
CA PRO A 51 7.56 -5.70 21.52
C PRO A 51 6.16 -5.97 20.96
N THR A 52 5.19 -6.04 21.87
CA THR A 52 3.76 -6.04 21.55
C THR A 52 3.17 -4.68 21.87
N MET A 53 2.39 -4.12 20.94
CA MET A 53 1.76 -2.81 21.08
C MET A 53 0.25 -2.88 20.86
N THR A 54 -0.50 -2.28 21.78
CA THR A 54 -1.92 -1.97 21.63
C THR A 54 -2.12 -0.72 20.78
N ALA A 55 -3.33 -0.49 20.25
CA ALA A 55 -3.65 0.75 19.55
C ALA A 55 -3.41 1.99 20.41
N LEU A 56 -3.76 1.95 21.71
CA LEU A 56 -3.55 3.08 22.62
C LEU A 56 -2.06 3.43 22.79
N GLN A 57 -1.18 2.43 22.82
CA GLN A 57 0.26 2.66 22.90
C GLN A 57 0.82 3.26 21.60
N VAL A 58 0.31 2.81 20.45
CA VAL A 58 0.64 3.44 19.17
C VAL A 58 0.17 4.89 19.15
N GLN A 59 -1.06 5.17 19.60
CA GLN A 59 -1.58 6.54 19.63
C GLN A 59 -0.83 7.44 20.61
N ALA A 60 -0.44 6.93 21.78
CA ALA A 60 0.27 7.69 22.80
C ALA A 60 1.70 8.09 22.39
N SER A 61 2.31 7.37 21.43
CA SER A 61 3.71 7.57 21.01
C SER A 61 3.87 7.90 19.52
N GLY A 62 2.79 7.81 18.75
CA GLY A 62 2.74 8.10 17.33
C GLY A 62 2.21 9.51 17.04
N THR A 63 1.85 9.73 15.79
CA THR A 63 1.29 11.01 15.32
C THR A 63 0.11 10.74 14.40
N GLU A 64 -1.03 11.35 14.73
CA GLU A 64 -2.19 11.34 13.83
C GLU A 64 -1.86 12.13 12.55
N MET A 65 -2.20 11.55 11.41
CA MET A 65 -1.95 12.11 10.08
C MET A 65 -3.22 12.72 9.51
N PHE A 66 -3.04 13.66 8.58
CA PHE A 66 -4.12 14.38 7.93
C PHE A 66 -5.00 15.08 8.96
N THR A 67 -4.40 15.82 9.88
CA THR A 67 -5.09 16.70 10.83
C THR A 67 -4.99 18.16 10.36
N ASP A 68 -5.59 19.11 11.09
CA ASP A 68 -5.42 20.53 10.79
C ASP A 68 -3.95 20.99 10.90
N GLU A 69 -3.09 20.26 11.64
CA GLU A 69 -1.65 20.51 11.67
C GLU A 69 -0.98 20.25 10.32
N ASP A 70 -1.54 19.34 9.50
CA ASP A 70 -1.02 19.02 8.17
C ASP A 70 -1.22 20.15 7.16
N ASP A 71 -2.23 21.01 7.40
CA ASP A 71 -2.59 22.16 6.57
C ASP A 71 -1.80 23.43 6.91
N LYS A 72 -1.10 23.42 8.05
CA LYS A 72 -0.32 24.57 8.51
C LYS A 72 0.97 24.67 7.72
N GLU A 73 1.31 25.93 7.40
CA GLU A 73 2.60 26.26 6.80
C GLU A 73 3.63 26.49 7.91
N VAL A 74 4.70 25.70 7.88
CA VAL A 74 5.85 25.85 8.78
C VAL A 74 7.10 25.99 7.91
N ASN A 75 7.80 27.12 8.06
CA ASN A 75 9.00 27.45 7.28
C ASN A 75 8.80 27.36 5.75
N GLY A 76 7.67 27.85 5.24
CA GLY A 76 7.37 27.83 3.80
C GLY A 76 6.92 26.47 3.26
N LYS A 77 6.66 25.49 4.14
CA LYS A 77 6.26 24.13 3.76
C LYS A 77 5.00 23.72 4.49
N VAL A 78 4.07 23.11 3.76
CA VAL A 78 2.86 22.49 4.29
C VAL A 78 3.10 20.98 4.31
N ILE A 79 2.88 20.34 5.46
CA ILE A 79 3.15 18.90 5.66
C ILE A 79 2.34 18.07 4.66
N LEU A 80 1.09 18.44 4.42
CA LEU A 80 0.20 17.75 3.48
C LEU A 80 0.80 17.60 2.08
N TYR A 81 1.56 18.58 1.61
CA TYR A 81 2.14 18.59 0.26
C TYR A 81 3.56 18.01 0.20
N ASN A 82 4.08 17.51 1.32
CA ASN A 82 5.40 16.89 1.38
C ASN A 82 5.30 15.41 0.98
N ASP A 83 5.86 15.06 -0.18
CA ASP A 83 5.85 13.69 -0.72
C ASP A 83 6.49 12.67 0.24
N ASP A 84 7.53 13.04 1.00
CA ASP A 84 8.17 12.12 1.93
C ASP A 84 7.30 11.80 3.16
N LEU A 85 6.32 12.67 3.44
CA LEU A 85 5.44 12.60 4.62
C LEU A 85 4.02 12.12 4.28
N ARG A 86 3.46 12.50 3.13
CA ARG A 86 2.04 12.27 2.80
C ARG A 86 1.77 11.64 1.44
N ALA A 87 2.80 11.39 0.61
CA ALA A 87 2.59 10.56 -0.56
C ALA A 87 2.55 9.07 -0.18
N PHE A 88 1.76 8.29 -0.91
CA PHE A 88 1.59 6.86 -0.67
C PHE A 88 1.47 6.11 -1.99
N ARG A 89 1.89 4.84 -1.99
CA ARG A 89 1.57 3.91 -3.07
C ARG A 89 0.25 3.22 -2.73
N VAL A 90 -0.68 3.15 -3.67
CA VAL A 90 -2.04 2.67 -3.39
C VAL A 90 -2.09 1.20 -2.94
N ASN A 91 -1.15 0.38 -3.41
CA ASN A 91 -1.00 -1.02 -2.99
C ASN A 91 -0.12 -1.20 -1.73
N GLU A 92 0.34 -0.10 -1.11
CA GLU A 92 1.19 -0.08 0.10
C GLU A 92 0.75 1.01 1.08
N MET A 93 -0.57 1.25 1.20
CA MET A 93 -1.14 2.27 2.11
C MET A 93 -1.03 1.92 3.60
N LEU A 94 -0.69 0.67 3.95
CA LEU A 94 -0.06 0.33 5.21
C LEU A 94 1.45 0.20 4.95
N GLU A 95 2.14 1.32 5.03
CA GLU A 95 3.54 1.45 4.63
C GLU A 95 4.49 1.12 5.78
N ILE A 96 5.62 0.48 5.48
CA ILE A 96 6.78 0.33 6.37
C ILE A 96 8.05 0.79 5.65
N ARG A 97 8.88 1.59 6.33
CA ARG A 97 10.23 1.95 5.85
C ARG A 97 11.24 1.94 6.99
N ALA A 98 12.48 1.52 6.72
CA ALA A 98 13.59 1.91 7.58
C ALA A 98 13.87 3.41 7.41
N ILE A 99 14.24 4.05 8.52
CA ILE A 99 14.66 5.45 8.56
C ILE A 99 16.00 5.55 9.29
N GLU A 100 16.61 6.74 9.25
CA GLU A 100 17.87 6.99 9.94
C GLU A 100 17.76 6.77 11.46
N GLY A 101 18.91 6.53 12.10
CA GLY A 101 18.97 6.40 13.55
C GLY A 101 18.49 5.05 14.09
N ASN A 102 18.64 3.97 13.31
CA ASN A 102 18.28 2.61 13.70
C ASN A 102 16.77 2.48 14.04
N LYS A 103 15.93 3.08 13.21
CA LYS A 103 14.48 3.14 13.42
C LYS A 103 13.73 2.66 12.20
N TYR A 104 12.48 2.30 12.41
CA TYR A 104 11.53 2.07 11.34
C TYR A 104 10.31 2.98 11.53
N ARG A 105 9.61 3.25 10.43
CA ARG A 105 8.38 4.03 10.43
C ARG A 105 7.28 3.23 9.74
N ILE A 106 6.16 3.10 10.42
CA ILE A 106 4.91 2.56 9.86
C ILE A 106 3.93 3.72 9.68
N ARG A 107 3.27 3.76 8.53
CA ARG A 107 2.17 4.69 8.27
C ARG A 107 0.94 3.94 7.79
N ASN A 108 -0.17 4.14 8.47
CA ASN A 108 -1.47 3.70 8.00
C ASN A 108 -2.20 4.90 7.36
N PHE A 109 -2.21 4.95 6.04
CA PHE A 109 -2.90 5.97 5.28
C PHE A 109 -4.41 5.71 5.14
N LEU A 110 -4.91 4.56 5.58
CA LEU A 110 -6.32 4.21 5.43
C LEU A 110 -7.14 4.58 6.66
N PRO A 111 -8.42 4.94 6.48
CA PRO A 111 -9.39 5.04 7.58
C PRO A 111 -9.89 3.66 8.00
N HIS A 112 -8.95 2.75 8.29
CA HIS A 112 -9.20 1.37 8.72
C HIS A 112 -8.18 0.99 9.79
N THR A 113 -8.64 0.38 10.88
CA THR A 113 -7.74 -0.18 11.90
C THR A 113 -7.29 -1.57 11.46
N PHE A 114 -5.99 -1.76 11.23
CA PHE A 114 -5.45 -3.09 10.96
C PHE A 114 -5.24 -3.84 12.27
N THR A 115 -5.64 -5.11 12.34
CA THR A 115 -5.48 -5.94 13.55
C THR A 115 -4.40 -7.00 13.35
N ASN A 116 -3.80 -7.47 14.45
CA ASN A 116 -2.79 -8.54 14.44
C ASN A 116 -1.66 -8.32 13.42
N VAL A 117 -1.05 -7.13 13.44
CA VAL A 117 -0.01 -6.76 12.48
C VAL A 117 1.35 -7.21 13.01
N GLU A 118 1.95 -8.20 12.39
CA GLU A 118 3.32 -8.65 12.64
C GLU A 118 4.29 -7.94 11.70
N LEU A 119 5.24 -7.20 12.26
CA LEU A 119 6.36 -6.64 11.51
C LEU A 119 7.48 -7.68 11.43
N GLN A 120 7.76 -8.12 10.21
CA GLN A 120 8.86 -9.00 9.88
C GLN A 120 9.95 -8.25 9.13
N MET A 121 11.18 -8.70 9.32
CA MET A 121 12.34 -8.17 8.61
C MET A 121 13.17 -9.30 7.99
N TYR A 122 13.54 -9.09 6.74
CA TYR A 122 14.46 -9.93 6.00
C TYR A 122 15.83 -9.27 6.01
N VAL A 123 16.82 -10.05 6.41
CA VAL A 123 18.22 -9.67 6.38
C VAL A 123 18.93 -10.59 5.40
N GLU A 124 19.75 -10.01 4.53
CA GLU A 124 20.49 -10.78 3.54
C GLU A 124 21.34 -11.87 4.21
N GLY A 125 21.23 -13.11 3.72
CA GLY A 125 21.88 -14.29 4.29
C GLY A 125 21.01 -15.09 5.26
N PHE A 126 19.90 -14.54 5.76
CA PHE A 126 18.97 -15.29 6.59
C PHE A 126 18.13 -16.24 5.73
N LYS A 127 17.85 -17.44 6.24
CA LYS A 127 16.97 -18.41 5.56
C LYS A 127 15.49 -18.06 5.69
N ALA A 128 15.12 -17.33 6.74
CA ALA A 128 13.76 -16.89 7.00
C ALA A 128 13.77 -15.51 7.70
N PRO A 129 12.67 -14.75 7.61
CA PRO A 129 12.55 -13.46 8.27
C PRO A 129 12.53 -13.60 9.80
N VAL A 130 12.85 -12.51 10.48
CA VAL A 130 12.74 -12.38 11.94
C VAL A 130 11.59 -11.46 12.31
N LYS A 131 10.94 -11.75 13.44
CA LYS A 131 9.90 -10.89 14.00
C LYS A 131 10.55 -9.70 14.72
N ILE A 132 10.06 -8.50 14.42
CA ILE A 132 10.60 -7.24 14.95
C ILE A 132 9.62 -6.58 15.91
N ALA A 133 8.33 -6.62 15.61
CA ALA A 133 7.28 -6.08 16.48
C ALA A 133 5.95 -6.77 16.17
N PHE A 134 5.04 -6.74 17.13
CA PHE A 134 3.65 -7.16 16.95
C PHE A 134 2.73 -6.03 17.41
N PHE A 135 1.74 -5.69 16.59
CA PHE A 135 0.71 -4.71 16.92
C PHE A 135 -0.62 -5.44 17.00
N GLU A 136 -1.26 -5.46 18.17
CA GLU A 136 -2.61 -6.02 18.33
C GLU A 136 -3.59 -5.27 17.43
N ALA A 137 -3.43 -3.94 17.36
CA ALA A 137 -4.15 -3.07 16.45
C ALA A 137 -3.29 -1.86 16.08
N PHE A 138 -3.29 -1.51 14.79
CA PHE A 138 -2.65 -0.32 14.25
C PHE A 138 -3.74 0.69 13.84
N PRO A 139 -3.81 1.87 14.51
CA PRO A 139 -4.90 2.83 14.32
C PRO A 139 -4.96 3.41 12.90
N PRO A 140 -6.15 3.87 12.46
CA PRO A 140 -6.32 4.54 11.17
C PRO A 140 -5.58 5.87 11.15
N LEU A 141 -5.12 6.29 9.97
CA LEU A 141 -4.52 7.61 9.75
C LEU A 141 -3.41 7.96 10.75
N TYR A 142 -2.54 7.01 11.08
CA TYR A 142 -1.51 7.19 12.10
C TYR A 142 -0.11 6.83 11.59
N GLU A 143 0.88 7.59 12.05
CA GLU A 143 2.31 7.31 11.89
C GLU A 143 2.87 6.82 13.22
N TYR A 144 3.68 5.76 13.17
CA TYR A 144 4.43 5.24 14.31
C TYR A 144 5.90 5.09 13.95
N VAL A 145 6.79 5.52 14.85
CA VAL A 145 8.23 5.33 14.74
C VAL A 145 8.71 4.42 15.86
N GLY A 146 9.23 3.26 15.50
CA GLY A 146 9.79 2.28 16.42
C GLY A 146 11.30 2.13 16.27
N ASP A 147 11.94 1.61 17.31
CA ASP A 147 13.36 1.26 17.28
C ASP A 147 13.57 -0.11 16.65
N LEU A 148 14.56 -0.23 15.76
CA LEU A 148 15.04 -1.53 15.31
C LEU A 148 15.85 -2.18 16.43
N PRO A 149 15.75 -3.50 16.64
CA PRO A 149 16.41 -4.22 17.73
C PRO A 149 17.93 -4.37 17.57
N PHE A 150 18.55 -3.57 16.71
CA PHE A 150 19.97 -3.65 16.42
C PHE A 150 20.80 -2.93 17.47
N SER A 151 21.93 -3.55 17.83
CA SER A 151 22.87 -2.99 18.79
C SER A 151 24.30 -3.05 18.25
N ALA A 152 25.22 -2.35 18.92
CA ALA A 152 26.66 -2.47 18.63
C ALA A 152 27.24 -3.84 19.04
N ARG A 153 26.50 -4.61 19.84
CA ARG A 153 26.87 -5.97 20.26
C ARG A 153 26.16 -7.00 19.37
N GLU A 154 26.59 -8.25 19.45
CA GLU A 154 25.90 -9.36 18.80
C GLU A 154 24.46 -9.44 19.35
N THR A 155 23.47 -9.39 18.46
CA THR A 155 22.05 -9.54 18.81
C THR A 155 21.56 -10.91 18.37
N PHE A 156 20.80 -11.58 19.23
CA PHE A 156 20.22 -12.90 18.97
C PHE A 156 18.74 -12.76 18.62
N PHE A 157 18.32 -13.42 17.55
CA PHE A 157 16.93 -13.48 17.10
C PHE A 157 16.47 -14.92 16.99
N GLU A 158 15.16 -15.08 17.05
CA GLU A 158 14.48 -16.29 16.59
C GLU A 158 13.78 -15.93 15.27
N ASP A 159 14.04 -16.69 14.21
CA ASP A 159 13.32 -16.52 12.95
C ASP A 159 11.89 -17.09 13.05
N ILE A 160 11.08 -16.88 12.01
CA ILE A 160 9.69 -17.37 12.00
C ILE A 160 9.55 -18.90 12.08
N ASN A 161 10.64 -19.67 11.90
CA ASN A 161 10.66 -21.13 12.01
C ASN A 161 11.20 -21.61 13.35
N GLY A 162 11.52 -20.71 14.30
CA GLY A 162 12.11 -21.06 15.58
C GLY A 162 13.63 -21.26 15.54
N GLN A 163 14.30 -20.93 14.43
CA GLN A 163 15.76 -21.05 14.33
C GLN A 163 16.44 -19.85 15.00
N LYS A 164 17.35 -20.16 15.92
CA LYS A 164 18.19 -19.18 16.61
C LYS A 164 19.29 -18.69 15.68
N ILE A 165 19.34 -17.38 15.47
CA ILE A 165 20.33 -16.72 14.64
C ILE A 165 20.99 -15.59 15.42
N SER A 166 22.28 -15.41 15.22
CA SER A 166 23.00 -14.27 15.76
C SER A 166 23.48 -13.36 14.64
N VAL A 167 23.51 -12.06 14.95
CA VAL A 167 23.92 -11.05 13.98
C VAL A 167 24.93 -10.13 14.63
N GLU A 168 26.14 -10.13 14.07
CA GLU A 168 27.19 -9.19 14.40
C GLU A 168 27.23 -8.05 13.36
N ASN A 169 27.56 -6.84 13.78
CA ASN A 169 27.85 -5.68 12.91
C ASN A 169 26.68 -5.14 12.06
N ILE A 170 25.44 -5.22 12.55
CA ILE A 170 24.29 -4.61 11.85
C ILE A 170 24.43 -3.08 11.71
N GLY A 171 25.16 -2.40 12.61
CA GLY A 171 25.40 -0.95 12.49
C GLY A 171 26.06 -0.50 11.18
N ASN A 172 26.58 -1.44 10.37
CA ASN A 172 27.13 -1.17 9.03
C ASN A 172 26.12 -1.42 7.89
N LEU A 173 24.93 -1.95 8.17
CA LEU A 173 23.85 -2.10 7.19
C LEU A 173 23.19 -0.75 6.97
N SER A 174 23.07 -0.36 5.70
CA SER A 174 22.30 0.83 5.35
C SER A 174 20.79 0.52 5.46
N PRO A 175 19.93 1.52 5.72
CA PRO A 175 18.48 1.34 5.66
C PRO A 175 17.99 0.67 4.36
N SER A 176 18.69 0.87 3.23
CA SER A 176 18.39 0.24 1.94
C SER A 176 18.67 -1.25 1.87
N ASP A 177 19.49 -1.79 2.77
CA ASP A 177 19.80 -3.23 2.83
C ASP A 177 18.74 -4.01 3.64
N LEU A 178 17.82 -3.31 4.31
CA LEU A 178 16.76 -3.88 5.13
C LEU A 178 15.47 -3.99 4.34
N LYS A 179 14.88 -5.18 4.30
CA LYS A 179 13.55 -5.40 3.71
C LYS A 179 12.56 -5.77 4.82
N PHE A 180 11.38 -5.18 4.78
CA PHE A 180 10.33 -5.44 5.75
C PHE A 180 9.08 -5.99 5.10
N SER A 181 8.29 -6.72 5.90
CA SER A 181 6.93 -7.12 5.55
C SER A 181 6.04 -6.92 6.76
N LEU A 182 4.85 -6.38 6.54
CA LEU A 182 3.78 -6.35 7.54
C LEU A 182 2.82 -7.50 7.25
N ILE A 183 2.65 -8.43 8.16
CA ILE A 183 1.76 -9.60 7.99
C ILE A 183 0.57 -9.42 8.92
N SER A 184 -0.64 -9.65 8.41
CA SER A 184 -1.87 -9.61 9.20
C SER A 184 -2.91 -10.51 8.54
N ASN A 185 -3.85 -11.02 9.34
CA ASN A 185 -5.03 -11.74 8.88
C ASN A 185 -6.21 -10.81 8.54
N ASP A 186 -6.01 -9.49 8.58
CA ASP A 186 -7.02 -8.50 8.21
C ASP A 186 -7.29 -8.54 6.68
N PRO A 187 -8.53 -8.78 6.24
CA PRO A 187 -8.87 -8.85 4.81
C PRO A 187 -8.52 -7.60 4.01
N MET A 188 -8.48 -6.42 4.65
CA MET A 188 -8.09 -5.18 4.00
C MET A 188 -6.65 -5.24 3.47
N LEU A 189 -5.73 -5.89 4.20
CA LEU A 189 -4.34 -6.02 3.79
C LEU A 189 -4.20 -6.88 2.53
N GLU A 190 -4.98 -7.95 2.42
CA GLU A 190 -5.01 -8.80 1.24
C GLU A 190 -5.63 -8.06 0.04
N LYS A 191 -6.77 -7.39 0.24
CA LYS A 191 -7.40 -6.56 -0.81
C LYS A 191 -6.41 -5.51 -1.34
N MET A 192 -5.65 -4.87 -0.46
CA MET A 192 -4.62 -3.89 -0.83
C MET A 192 -3.49 -4.49 -1.66
N ARG A 193 -2.98 -5.66 -1.26
CA ARG A 193 -1.88 -6.34 -1.97
C ARG A 193 -2.27 -6.85 -3.35
N ASN A 194 -3.55 -7.16 -3.55
CA ASN A 194 -4.09 -7.61 -4.83
C ASN A 194 -4.32 -6.46 -5.82
N ILE A 195 -4.13 -5.20 -5.41
CA ILE A 195 -4.17 -4.05 -6.32
C ILE A 195 -2.96 -4.12 -7.27
N LYS A 196 -3.24 -4.22 -8.57
CA LYS A 196 -2.26 -4.26 -9.66
C LYS A 196 -1.62 -2.88 -9.90
N LEU A 197 -2.30 -1.79 -9.52
CA LEU A 197 -1.78 -0.42 -9.62
C LEU A 197 -0.67 -0.16 -8.58
N ASN A 198 0.54 0.13 -9.06
CA ASN A 198 1.65 0.62 -8.22
C ASN A 198 1.82 2.15 -8.35
N THR A 199 0.71 2.87 -8.34
CA THR A 199 0.67 4.32 -8.54
C THR A 199 1.05 5.06 -7.26
N LEU A 200 2.00 6.01 -7.36
CA LEU A 200 2.31 6.95 -6.29
C LEU A 200 1.30 8.11 -6.31
N TYR A 201 0.52 8.26 -5.25
CA TYR A 201 -0.39 9.37 -5.06
C TYR A 201 0.26 10.44 -4.19
N CYS A 202 0.16 11.69 -4.63
CA CYS A 202 0.69 12.86 -3.95
C CYS A 202 -0.39 13.95 -3.86
N PHE A 203 -0.23 14.90 -2.95
CA PHE A 203 -1.17 16.02 -2.78
C PHE A 203 -0.52 17.33 -3.24
N ARG A 204 -1.27 18.18 -3.98
CA ARG A 204 -0.74 19.45 -4.53
C ARG A 204 -1.63 20.66 -4.24
N PRO A 205 -1.01 21.83 -3.96
CA PRO A 205 -1.69 23.11 -3.91
C PRO A 205 -1.80 23.71 -5.32
N TYR A 206 -2.84 23.34 -6.07
CA TYR A 206 -3.08 23.92 -7.40
C TYR A 206 -3.82 25.27 -7.38
N GLU A 207 -4.08 25.83 -6.19
CA GLU A 207 -4.90 27.03 -5.93
C GLU A 207 -4.53 28.32 -6.70
N LYS A 208 -3.37 28.36 -7.37
CA LYS A 208 -2.98 29.48 -8.24
C LYS A 208 -3.81 29.54 -9.53
N ASP A 209 -4.39 28.42 -9.96
CA ASP A 209 -5.35 28.37 -11.06
C ASP A 209 -6.76 28.37 -10.47
N ARG A 210 -7.62 29.26 -10.97
CA ARG A 210 -8.99 29.50 -10.47
C ARG A 210 -9.88 28.25 -10.43
N LYS A 211 -9.53 27.20 -11.19
CA LYS A 211 -10.27 25.94 -11.23
C LYS A 211 -10.10 25.14 -9.94
N TRP A 212 -8.96 25.33 -9.29
CA TRP A 212 -8.50 24.52 -8.17
C TRP A 212 -8.63 25.29 -6.86
N GLY A 213 -9.01 24.57 -5.80
CA GLY A 213 -8.98 25.10 -4.45
C GLY A 213 -7.69 24.72 -3.72
N LYS A 214 -7.50 25.35 -2.55
CA LYS A 214 -6.54 24.85 -1.55
C LYS A 214 -6.98 23.46 -1.09
N LEU A 215 -6.24 22.41 -1.45
CA LEU A 215 -6.53 21.05 -0.97
C LEU A 215 -6.19 20.96 0.53
N THR A 216 -7.14 20.53 1.35
CA THR A 216 -7.00 20.43 2.81
C THR A 216 -6.76 19.00 3.28
N ALA A 217 -6.39 18.84 4.54
CA ALA A 217 -6.25 17.55 5.19
C ALA A 217 -7.58 16.77 5.19
N GLU A 218 -8.72 17.47 5.33
CA GLU A 218 -10.05 16.86 5.19
C GLU A 218 -10.30 16.32 3.78
N ASP A 219 -10.00 17.11 2.74
CA ASP A 219 -10.12 16.64 1.35
C ASP A 219 -9.24 15.38 1.14
N ALA A 220 -8.01 15.41 1.66
CA ALA A 220 -7.09 14.28 1.58
C ALA A 220 -7.64 13.04 2.27
N ARG A 221 -8.17 13.14 3.50
CA ARG A 221 -8.83 12.03 4.21
C ARG A 221 -9.95 11.41 3.38
N ASN A 222 -10.75 12.22 2.71
CA ASN A 222 -11.86 11.74 1.89
C ASN A 222 -11.40 11.11 0.58
N TYR A 223 -10.26 11.53 0.02
CA TYR A 223 -9.66 10.87 -1.14
C TYR A 223 -9.21 9.43 -0.84
N LEU A 224 -8.61 9.16 0.32
CA LEU A 224 -7.97 7.88 0.65
C LEU A 224 -8.84 6.64 0.36
N PRO A 225 -10.08 6.53 0.90
CA PRO A 225 -10.93 5.37 0.61
C PRO A 225 -11.42 5.33 -0.84
N VAL A 226 -11.57 6.48 -1.52
CA VAL A 226 -11.98 6.54 -2.93
C VAL A 226 -10.88 5.99 -3.83
N VAL A 227 -9.65 6.49 -3.65
CA VAL A 227 -8.46 6.06 -4.38
C VAL A 227 -8.29 4.55 -4.26
N MET A 228 -8.43 4.04 -3.03
CA MET A 228 -8.34 2.61 -2.73
C MET A 228 -9.40 1.79 -3.49
N ASN A 229 -10.68 2.19 -3.43
CA ASN A 229 -11.75 1.48 -4.13
C ASN A 229 -11.58 1.52 -5.65
N MET A 230 -11.20 2.66 -6.22
CA MET A 230 -11.00 2.81 -7.65
C MET A 230 -9.82 1.98 -8.15
N ALA A 231 -8.69 2.00 -7.43
CA ALA A 231 -7.54 1.18 -7.76
C ALA A 231 -7.86 -0.32 -7.64
N TYR A 232 -8.65 -0.73 -6.65
CA TYR A 232 -9.14 -2.10 -6.54
C TYR A 232 -10.03 -2.49 -7.73
N MET A 233 -11.00 -1.66 -8.10
CA MET A 233 -11.87 -1.89 -9.25
C MET A 233 -11.08 -2.05 -10.55
N PHE A 234 -10.17 -1.12 -10.86
CA PHE A 234 -9.33 -1.21 -12.06
C PHE A 234 -8.37 -2.40 -12.06
N SER A 235 -8.04 -2.94 -10.88
CA SER A 235 -7.20 -4.13 -10.72
C SER A 235 -7.98 -5.45 -10.80
N SER A 236 -9.30 -5.40 -10.66
CA SER A 236 -10.15 -6.58 -10.56
C SER A 236 -10.23 -7.37 -11.86
N ASP A 237 -10.46 -8.68 -11.73
CA ASP A 237 -10.71 -9.54 -12.88
C ASP A 237 -12.07 -9.22 -13.53
N ASP A 238 -13.04 -8.70 -12.76
CA ASP A 238 -14.32 -8.21 -13.29
C ASP A 238 -14.13 -7.03 -14.24
N PHE A 239 -13.24 -6.08 -13.93
CA PHE A 239 -12.92 -4.97 -14.84
C PHE A 239 -12.25 -5.48 -16.12
N GLU A 240 -11.23 -6.32 -15.98
CA GLU A 240 -10.53 -6.93 -17.10
C GLU A 240 -11.49 -7.70 -18.03
N LYS A 241 -12.35 -8.53 -17.44
CA LYS A 241 -13.38 -9.29 -18.15
C LYS A 241 -14.37 -8.36 -18.84
N SER A 242 -14.85 -7.32 -18.16
CA SER A 242 -15.83 -6.39 -18.73
C SER A 242 -15.27 -5.62 -19.92
N ILE A 243 -14.00 -5.23 -19.90
CA ILE A 243 -13.33 -4.64 -21.07
C ILE A 243 -13.19 -5.66 -22.22
N LYS A 244 -12.85 -6.91 -21.90
CA LYS A 244 -12.66 -7.99 -22.89
C LYS A 244 -13.94 -8.49 -23.54
N GLU A 245 -15.08 -8.43 -22.85
CA GLU A 245 -16.32 -9.09 -23.27
C GLU A 245 -17.44 -8.13 -23.67
N THR A 246 -17.24 -6.81 -23.53
CA THR A 246 -18.26 -5.83 -23.93
C THR A 246 -18.68 -6.02 -25.41
N PRO A 247 -19.97 -5.86 -25.76
CA PRO A 247 -20.50 -6.19 -27.09
C PRO A 247 -20.21 -5.13 -28.16
N TYR A 248 -19.44 -4.08 -27.85
CA TYR A 248 -19.08 -3.00 -28.75
C TYR A 248 -17.56 -2.77 -28.78
N GLU A 249 -17.07 -2.09 -29.80
CA GLU A 249 -15.66 -1.69 -29.87
C GLU A 249 -15.42 -0.42 -29.05
N PHE A 250 -14.27 -0.38 -28.36
CA PHE A 250 -13.76 0.88 -27.81
C PHE A 250 -13.11 1.65 -28.95
N GLU A 251 -13.37 2.95 -29.07
CA GLU A 251 -12.93 3.74 -30.21
C GLU A 251 -12.29 5.05 -29.76
N ASN A 252 -11.34 5.54 -30.56
CA ASN A 252 -10.73 6.86 -30.39
C ASN A 252 -11.35 7.92 -31.33
N LYS A 253 -10.70 9.09 -31.37
CA LYS A 253 -11.06 10.28 -32.17
C LYS A 253 -11.47 10.06 -33.62
N LYS A 254 -11.01 8.99 -34.27
CA LYS A 254 -11.28 8.73 -35.69
C LYS A 254 -12.23 7.56 -35.93
N GLY A 255 -12.92 7.08 -34.89
CA GLY A 255 -13.70 5.82 -34.96
C GLY A 255 -12.80 4.60 -35.14
N ILE A 256 -11.51 4.72 -34.78
CA ILE A 256 -10.55 3.61 -34.87
C ILE A 256 -10.69 2.78 -33.61
N SER A 257 -10.98 1.49 -33.78
CA SER A 257 -11.05 0.51 -32.70
C SER A 257 -9.74 0.44 -31.92
N LEU A 258 -9.85 0.45 -30.61
CA LEU A 258 -8.78 0.39 -29.64
C LEU A 258 -8.54 -1.07 -29.22
N ASN A 259 -7.28 -1.42 -29.03
CA ASN A 259 -6.93 -2.75 -28.53
C ASN A 259 -7.30 -2.88 -27.04
N ARG A 260 -8.11 -3.89 -26.71
CA ARG A 260 -8.63 -4.12 -25.35
C ARG A 260 -7.52 -4.41 -24.33
N GLU A 261 -6.46 -5.13 -24.71
CA GLU A 261 -5.32 -5.38 -23.83
C GLU A 261 -4.53 -4.11 -23.53
N GLN A 262 -4.39 -3.20 -24.50
CA GLN A 262 -3.77 -1.90 -24.29
C GLN A 262 -4.59 -1.03 -23.35
N ILE A 263 -5.93 -1.07 -23.46
CA ILE A 263 -6.83 -0.42 -22.50
C ILE A 263 -6.57 -0.95 -21.10
N ILE A 264 -6.64 -2.26 -20.87
CA ILE A 264 -6.40 -2.82 -19.53
C ILE A 264 -5.03 -2.39 -18.99
N LYS A 265 -3.99 -2.43 -19.83
CA LYS A 265 -2.63 -2.01 -19.46
C LYS A 265 -2.54 -0.52 -19.12
N SER A 266 -3.28 0.37 -19.76
CA SER A 266 -3.20 1.81 -19.49
C SER A 266 -3.75 2.17 -18.11
N PHE A 267 -4.73 1.42 -17.59
CA PHE A 267 -5.33 1.65 -16.27
C PHE A 267 -4.50 1.12 -15.10
N ILE A 268 -3.61 0.14 -15.35
CA ILE A 268 -2.74 -0.44 -14.31
C ILE A 268 -1.30 0.12 -14.31
N ASN A 269 -0.86 0.74 -15.42
CA ASN A 269 0.49 1.28 -15.58
C ASN A 269 0.56 2.81 -15.40
N ILE A 270 -0.03 3.33 -14.34
CA ILE A 270 0.01 4.75 -14.01
C ILE A 270 1.07 4.97 -12.93
N PRO A 271 2.19 5.67 -13.21
CA PRO A 271 3.30 5.76 -12.26
C PRO A 271 3.01 6.71 -11.09
N ARG A 272 2.29 7.80 -11.35
CA ARG A 272 2.08 8.89 -10.39
C ARG A 272 0.78 9.64 -10.66
N GLN A 273 0.12 10.05 -9.59
CA GLN A 273 -1.03 10.95 -9.60
C GLN A 273 -0.84 12.05 -8.54
N ASP A 274 -0.94 13.30 -8.98
CA ASP A 274 -0.87 14.50 -8.18
C ASP A 274 -2.31 15.01 -7.96
N LEU A 275 -2.85 14.69 -6.79
CA LEU A 275 -4.21 14.99 -6.38
C LEU A 275 -4.35 16.47 -6.00
N GLY A 276 -5.34 17.12 -6.59
CA GLY A 276 -5.85 18.43 -6.20
C GLY A 276 -7.35 18.39 -5.93
N ILE A 277 -7.94 19.55 -5.67
CA ILE A 277 -9.39 19.68 -5.46
C ILE A 277 -9.98 20.73 -6.38
N ILE A 278 -11.09 20.41 -7.04
CA ILE A 278 -11.78 21.33 -7.95
C ILE A 278 -12.84 22.13 -7.18
N ILE A 279 -12.90 23.43 -7.45
CA ILE A 279 -13.89 24.35 -6.86
C ILE A 279 -14.66 25.18 -7.91
N GLU A 280 -14.23 25.19 -9.18
CA GLU A 280 -14.91 25.96 -10.22
C GLU A 280 -16.32 25.42 -10.49
N PRO A 281 -17.37 26.26 -10.37
CA PRO A 281 -18.74 25.83 -10.64
C PRO A 281 -18.90 25.29 -12.06
N GLY A 282 -19.57 24.14 -12.18
CA GLY A 282 -19.80 23.48 -13.48
C GLY A 282 -18.67 22.56 -13.93
N LEU A 283 -17.54 22.53 -13.24
CA LEU A 283 -16.44 21.60 -13.50
C LEU A 283 -16.49 20.43 -12.50
N GLY A 284 -16.73 19.22 -13.00
CA GLY A 284 -16.87 18.02 -12.16
C GLY A 284 -15.52 17.46 -11.68
N GLY A 285 -14.52 17.46 -12.57
CA GLY A 285 -13.18 16.98 -12.32
C GLY A 285 -12.20 17.49 -13.38
N LEU A 286 -10.93 17.16 -13.19
CA LEU A 286 -9.84 17.34 -14.15
C LEU A 286 -8.83 16.20 -13.98
N GLY A 287 -8.66 15.39 -15.01
CA GLY A 287 -7.64 14.35 -15.12
C GLY A 287 -6.80 14.50 -16.38
N GLY A 288 -5.52 14.15 -16.29
CA GLY A 288 -4.64 14.10 -17.45
C GLY A 288 -3.16 14.05 -17.07
N GLY A 289 -2.41 13.13 -17.66
CA GLY A 289 -1.03 12.88 -17.25
C GLY A 289 -0.97 12.50 -15.77
N SER A 290 -0.19 13.23 -14.96
CA SER A 290 -0.18 13.03 -13.51
C SER A 290 -1.23 13.86 -12.76
N THR A 291 -1.86 14.87 -13.37
CA THR A 291 -2.80 15.75 -12.65
C THR A 291 -4.14 15.06 -12.50
N PHE A 292 -4.70 15.10 -11.29
CA PHE A 292 -6.03 14.56 -11.02
C PHE A 292 -6.76 15.36 -9.94
N GLY A 293 -8.03 15.67 -10.17
CA GLY A 293 -8.86 16.35 -9.20
C GLY A 293 -10.33 16.09 -9.45
N VAL A 294 -11.08 15.96 -8.38
CA VAL A 294 -12.54 15.89 -8.38
C VAL A 294 -13.07 17.09 -7.60
N ARG A 295 -14.28 17.52 -7.93
CA ARG A 295 -14.98 18.59 -7.24
C ARG A 295 -15.13 18.32 -5.74
N ARG A 296 -14.86 19.33 -4.90
CA ARG A 296 -14.89 19.20 -3.43
C ARG A 296 -16.19 18.61 -2.91
N GLU A 297 -17.33 19.05 -3.43
CA GLU A 297 -18.65 18.60 -3.01
C GLU A 297 -18.94 17.13 -3.35
N TYR A 298 -18.15 16.53 -4.23
CA TYR A 298 -18.23 15.10 -4.56
C TYR A 298 -17.40 14.26 -3.60
N ILE A 299 -16.22 14.76 -3.22
CA ILE A 299 -15.30 14.07 -2.31
C ILE A 299 -15.73 14.23 -0.84
N ASN A 300 -16.16 15.41 -0.40
CA ASN A 300 -16.48 15.69 1.02
C ASN A 300 -17.96 15.50 1.40
N ASN A 301 -18.72 14.74 0.62
CA ASN A 301 -20.13 14.50 0.92
C ASN A 301 -20.31 13.09 1.51
N PRO A 302 -20.78 12.93 2.76
CA PRO A 302 -21.01 11.60 3.35
C PRO A 302 -22.06 10.77 2.59
N LYS A 303 -22.98 11.41 1.86
CA LYS A 303 -23.94 10.72 0.97
C LYS A 303 -23.32 10.31 -0.38
N SER A 304 -22.00 10.25 -0.47
CA SER A 304 -21.32 10.18 -1.75
C SER A 304 -21.67 8.93 -2.53
N ALA A 305 -21.75 9.15 -3.83
CA ALA A 305 -22.26 8.22 -4.82
C ALA A 305 -21.48 6.90 -4.88
N TYR A 306 -20.20 6.89 -4.48
CA TYR A 306 -19.33 5.73 -4.56
C TYR A 306 -19.48 4.76 -3.38
N TYR A 307 -20.25 5.08 -2.33
CA TYR A 307 -20.64 4.08 -1.32
C TYR A 307 -22.09 3.63 -1.47
N THR A 308 -22.75 4.07 -2.53
CA THR A 308 -24.16 3.79 -2.79
C THR A 308 -24.34 3.08 -4.12
N LYS A 309 -25.51 2.46 -4.32
CA LYS A 309 -25.82 1.81 -5.59
C LYS A 309 -25.89 2.84 -6.72
N SER A 310 -25.21 2.55 -7.82
CA SER A 310 -25.29 3.34 -9.05
C SER A 310 -26.62 3.13 -9.77
N ASP A 311 -27.16 4.19 -10.40
CA ASP A 311 -28.23 4.07 -11.40
C ASP A 311 -27.67 4.45 -12.77
N LEU A 312 -27.46 3.43 -13.62
CA LEU A 312 -26.94 3.60 -14.98
C LEU A 312 -27.92 4.35 -15.91
N ASN A 313 -29.19 4.51 -15.53
CA ASN A 313 -30.16 5.34 -16.27
C ASN A 313 -30.11 6.81 -15.85
N ALA A 314 -29.60 7.11 -14.66
CA ALA A 314 -29.48 8.44 -14.08
C ALA A 314 -28.07 8.71 -13.51
N PRO A 315 -27.00 8.52 -14.30
CA PRO A 315 -25.62 8.53 -13.79
C PRO A 315 -25.19 9.90 -13.22
N TRP A 316 -25.89 10.97 -13.59
CA TRP A 316 -25.68 12.33 -13.11
C TRP A 316 -26.31 12.63 -11.75
N TYR A 317 -27.07 11.71 -11.17
CA TYR A 317 -27.76 11.90 -9.89
C TYR A 317 -27.30 10.92 -8.79
N SER A 318 -27.05 9.66 -9.14
CA SER A 318 -26.76 8.58 -8.18
C SER A 318 -25.28 8.16 -8.14
N SER A 319 -24.42 8.74 -8.98
CA SER A 319 -23.05 8.23 -9.20
C SER A 319 -22.02 9.29 -9.58
N LEU A 320 -22.28 10.56 -9.27
CA LEU A 320 -21.46 11.68 -9.74
C LEU A 320 -19.97 11.49 -9.51
N VAL A 321 -19.56 11.06 -8.30
CA VAL A 321 -18.15 10.82 -7.99
C VAL A 321 -17.56 9.73 -8.87
N MET A 322 -18.25 8.59 -9.04
CA MET A 322 -17.76 7.47 -9.85
C MET A 322 -17.68 7.83 -11.33
N ASN A 323 -18.74 8.46 -11.85
CA ASN A 323 -18.80 8.91 -13.23
C ASN A 323 -17.62 9.84 -13.54
N VAL A 324 -17.49 10.91 -12.75
CA VAL A 324 -16.40 11.88 -12.90
C VAL A 324 -15.05 11.20 -12.71
N TRP A 325 -14.87 10.38 -11.68
CA TRP A 325 -13.59 9.73 -11.44
C TRP A 325 -13.18 8.87 -12.65
N ILE A 326 -14.06 8.01 -13.14
CA ILE A 326 -13.75 7.11 -14.27
C ILE A 326 -13.53 7.92 -15.55
N HIS A 327 -14.32 8.98 -15.77
CA HIS A 327 -14.12 9.93 -16.87
C HIS A 327 -12.70 10.53 -16.83
N GLU A 328 -12.33 11.16 -15.72
CA GLU A 328 -11.03 11.81 -15.55
C GLU A 328 -9.88 10.80 -15.58
N PHE A 329 -10.10 9.60 -15.07
CA PHE A 329 -9.09 8.54 -15.10
C PHE A 329 -8.92 7.97 -16.52
N GLY A 330 -9.93 8.08 -17.39
CA GLY A 330 -9.80 7.87 -18.83
C GLY A 330 -8.80 8.84 -19.46
N HIS A 331 -8.81 10.11 -19.05
CA HIS A 331 -7.79 11.09 -19.46
C HIS A 331 -6.40 10.77 -18.92
N VAL A 332 -6.31 10.34 -17.66
CA VAL A 332 -5.04 9.86 -17.06
C VAL A 332 -4.47 8.69 -17.86
N ALA A 333 -5.33 7.77 -18.29
CA ALA A 333 -4.96 6.62 -19.13
C ALA A 333 -4.61 6.98 -20.59
N GLY A 334 -4.69 8.28 -20.96
CA GLY A 334 -4.25 8.79 -22.26
C GLY A 334 -5.37 8.91 -23.31
N TYR A 335 -6.63 8.78 -22.91
CA TYR A 335 -7.77 8.90 -23.81
C TYR A 335 -8.36 10.31 -23.81
N GLY A 336 -8.84 10.78 -24.97
CA GLY A 336 -9.50 12.07 -25.10
C GLY A 336 -11.02 11.97 -25.04
N HIS A 337 -11.69 13.12 -25.16
CA HIS A 337 -13.15 13.21 -25.29
C HIS A 337 -13.73 12.56 -26.55
N ASP A 338 -12.89 12.40 -27.58
CA ASP A 338 -13.35 11.85 -28.84
C ASP A 338 -13.35 10.32 -28.79
N GLY A 339 -14.50 9.71 -29.11
CA GLY A 339 -14.73 8.27 -28.94
C GLY A 339 -15.37 7.94 -27.59
N ASN A 340 -15.33 6.67 -27.17
CA ASN A 340 -16.12 6.16 -26.03
C ASN A 340 -15.31 5.87 -24.77
N MET A 341 -14.14 6.48 -24.63
CA MET A 341 -13.23 6.22 -23.51
C MET A 341 -13.38 7.18 -22.33
N THR A 342 -14.12 8.28 -22.47
CA THR A 342 -14.34 9.22 -21.36
C THR A 342 -15.80 9.61 -21.19
N TYR A 343 -16.66 9.51 -22.21
CA TYR A 343 -18.08 9.82 -22.07
C TYR A 343 -18.98 8.58 -22.11
N PHE A 344 -20.19 8.77 -21.56
CA PHE A 344 -21.34 7.92 -21.83
C PHE A 344 -21.82 8.10 -23.26
N TYR A 345 -22.05 6.99 -23.93
CA TYR A 345 -22.90 6.94 -25.12
C TYR A 345 -24.15 6.14 -24.76
N ASP A 346 -25.32 6.57 -25.23
CA ASP A 346 -26.62 5.95 -24.90
C ASP A 346 -26.95 5.93 -23.39
N LYS A 347 -27.97 5.16 -22.96
CA LYS A 347 -28.44 5.08 -21.55
C LYS A 347 -28.87 3.67 -21.17
N GLY A 348 -28.86 3.37 -19.87
CA GLY A 348 -29.41 2.12 -19.33
C GLY A 348 -28.68 0.88 -19.83
N LYS A 349 -29.43 -0.15 -20.22
CA LYS A 349 -28.87 -1.42 -20.76
C LYS A 349 -28.07 -1.23 -22.05
N ASP A 350 -28.30 -0.13 -22.76
CA ASP A 350 -27.67 0.16 -24.05
C ASP A 350 -26.48 1.13 -23.88
N ALA A 351 -26.15 1.55 -22.65
CA ALA A 351 -25.05 2.47 -22.38
C ALA A 351 -23.70 1.87 -22.80
N LYS A 352 -22.88 2.66 -23.51
CA LYS A 352 -21.60 2.27 -24.06
C LYS A 352 -20.49 3.21 -23.61
N GLY A 353 -19.28 2.67 -23.57
CA GLY A 353 -18.05 3.36 -23.23
C GLY A 353 -17.45 2.91 -21.90
N LEU A 354 -16.27 3.44 -21.60
CA LEU A 354 -15.51 3.10 -20.40
C LEU A 354 -16.29 3.41 -19.12
N VAL A 355 -16.94 4.58 -19.05
CA VAL A 355 -17.60 5.03 -17.83
C VAL A 355 -18.76 4.11 -17.40
N PRO A 356 -19.73 3.76 -18.27
CA PRO A 356 -20.76 2.80 -17.87
C PRO A 356 -20.20 1.42 -17.50
N VAL A 357 -19.14 0.94 -18.17
CA VAL A 357 -18.46 -0.32 -17.80
C VAL A 357 -17.86 -0.22 -16.41
N GLY A 358 -17.03 0.78 -16.14
CA GLY A 358 -16.40 0.97 -14.83
C GLY A 358 -17.42 1.16 -13.72
N MET A 359 -18.51 1.89 -13.97
CA MET A 359 -19.60 2.07 -13.00
C MET A 359 -20.35 0.77 -12.71
N ALA A 360 -20.60 -0.06 -13.74
CA ALA A 360 -21.25 -1.36 -13.57
C ALA A 360 -20.37 -2.33 -12.76
N VAL A 361 -19.06 -2.37 -13.05
CA VAL A 361 -18.09 -3.17 -12.29
C VAL A 361 -18.01 -2.69 -10.85
N TYR A 362 -17.84 -1.39 -10.64
CA TYR A 362 -17.82 -0.82 -9.29
C TYR A 362 -19.08 -1.18 -8.50
N GLN A 363 -20.26 -1.03 -9.13
CA GLN A 363 -21.54 -1.37 -8.50
C GLN A 363 -21.63 -2.84 -8.14
N LYS A 364 -21.19 -3.75 -9.03
CA LYS A 364 -21.12 -5.18 -8.75
C LYS A 364 -20.24 -5.44 -7.51
N LEU A 365 -18.99 -4.96 -7.53
CA LEU A 365 -18.05 -5.14 -6.42
C LEU A 365 -18.57 -4.56 -5.10
N LEU A 366 -19.30 -3.44 -5.16
CA LEU A 366 -19.95 -2.85 -3.98
C LEU A 366 -21.06 -3.76 -3.43
N LEU A 367 -21.93 -4.27 -4.30
CA LEU A 367 -23.06 -5.12 -3.93
C LEU A 367 -22.60 -6.49 -3.40
N ASP A 368 -21.50 -7.01 -3.94
CA ASP A 368 -20.91 -8.28 -3.54
C ASP A 368 -20.07 -8.15 -2.26
N GLY A 369 -19.85 -6.92 -1.75
CA GLY A 369 -19.05 -6.66 -0.56
C GLY A 369 -17.53 -6.78 -0.79
N GLU A 370 -17.09 -6.81 -2.04
CA GLU A 370 -15.71 -7.06 -2.44
C GLU A 370 -14.85 -5.81 -2.36
N LEU A 371 -15.42 -4.61 -2.54
CA LEU A 371 -14.66 -3.36 -2.42
C LEU A 371 -13.95 -3.23 -1.06
N PRO A 372 -12.77 -2.59 -1.00
CA PRO A 372 -12.09 -2.25 0.25
C PRO A 372 -13.00 -1.52 1.23
N PHE A 373 -13.72 -0.50 0.77
CA PHE A 373 -14.71 0.24 1.55
C PHE A 373 -16.10 0.16 0.90
N THR A 374 -17.06 -0.42 1.62
CA THR A 374 -18.45 -0.56 1.16
C THR A 374 -19.40 0.50 1.73
N LYS A 375 -18.90 1.34 2.65
CA LYS A 375 -19.60 2.46 3.27
C LYS A 375 -18.64 3.61 3.52
N TYR A 376 -19.16 4.82 3.74
CA TYR A 376 -18.33 5.96 4.11
C TYR A 376 -17.67 5.72 5.47
N PRO A 377 -16.33 5.70 5.56
CA PRO A 377 -15.64 5.27 6.77
C PRO A 377 -15.63 6.34 7.88
N TYR A 378 -16.10 7.57 7.59
CA TYR A 378 -16.13 8.69 8.55
C TYR A 378 -17.55 9.04 9.01
N GLU A 379 -18.55 8.22 8.71
CA GLU A 379 -19.88 8.32 9.32
C GLU A 379 -19.76 8.11 10.84
N LYS A 380 -20.26 9.08 11.62
CA LYS A 380 -20.26 9.04 13.09
C LYS A 380 -21.46 8.31 13.64
#